data_AF-A0A1V4QDC3-F1
#
_entry.id   AF-A0A1V4QDC3-F1
#
_cell.length_a   1.000
_cell.length_b   1.000
_cell.length_c   1.000
_cell.angle_alpha   90.00
_cell.angle_beta   90.00
_cell.angle_gamma   90.00
#
_symmetry.space_group_name_H-M   'P 1'
#
loop_
_entity.id
_entity.type
_entity.pdbx_description
1 polymer ?
#
loop_
_entity_poly.entity_id
_entity_poly.type
_entity_poly.pdbx_seq_one_letter_code
_entity_poly.pdbx_strand_id
1 'polypeptide(L)'
;PADTGPIAVLADGWAIRGDAHLDEVSRTLGYELPEGDYETLSGLVIATAGELPEVGDSVVLPTEPDPAGLVDDEPALPPRLIATVVEIAHRVPAMVHVTRETVPAAGESPKEDPR
;
A
#
# COMPACT_ATOMS: atom_id res chain seq x y z
N PRO A 1 -10.17 -18.85 -20.22
CA PRO A 1 -9.24 -17.72 -19.99
C PRO A 1 -8.99 -17.67 -18.49
N ALA A 2 -7.73 -17.56 -18.04
CA ALA A 2 -7.44 -17.50 -16.61
C ALA A 2 -8.14 -16.27 -16.04
N ASP A 3 -9.08 -16.51 -15.13
CA ASP A 3 -9.74 -15.51 -14.31
C ASP A 3 -8.64 -14.84 -13.49
N THR A 4 -8.04 -13.80 -14.06
CA THR A 4 -7.06 -13.00 -13.34
C THR A 4 -7.91 -12.13 -12.44
N GLY A 5 -8.03 -12.55 -11.18
CA GLY A 5 -8.78 -11.84 -10.16
C GLY A 5 -8.32 -10.39 -10.04
N PRO A 6 -8.95 -9.60 -9.16
CA PRO A 6 -8.73 -8.15 -9.15
C PRO A 6 -7.34 -7.73 -8.69
N ILE A 7 -6.48 -8.69 -8.30
CA ILE A 7 -5.10 -8.47 -7.89
C ILE A 7 -4.18 -9.40 -8.70
N ALA A 8 -3.15 -8.83 -9.30
CA ALA A 8 -2.06 -9.52 -9.96
C ALA A 8 -0.73 -9.23 -9.25
N VAL A 9 0.03 -10.27 -8.89
CA VAL A 9 1.35 -10.13 -8.29
C VAL A 9 2.39 -9.80 -9.37
N LEU A 10 3.18 -8.77 -9.14
CA LEU A 10 4.29 -8.31 -9.98
C LEU A 10 5.63 -8.59 -9.29
N ALA A 11 6.74 -8.29 -9.96
CA ALA A 11 8.07 -8.49 -9.40
C ALA A 11 8.38 -7.58 -8.19
N ASP A 12 7.81 -6.37 -8.17
CA ASP A 12 8.10 -5.32 -7.17
C ASP A 12 6.89 -5.00 -6.28
N GLY A 13 5.76 -5.65 -6.52
CA GLY A 13 4.51 -5.29 -5.85
C GLY A 13 3.29 -5.96 -6.46
N TRP A 14 2.19 -5.21 -6.52
CA TRP A 14 0.88 -5.71 -6.96
C TRP A 14 0.22 -4.73 -7.93
N ALA A 15 -0.33 -5.22 -9.03
CA ALA A 15 -1.30 -4.48 -9.83
C ALA A 15 -2.71 -4.84 -9.34
N ILE A 16 -3.46 -3.84 -8.91
CA ILE A 16 -4.74 -4.01 -8.25
C ILE A 16 -5.79 -3.16 -8.95
N ARG A 17 -6.92 -3.76 -9.29
CA ARG A 17 -8.06 -3.03 -9.81
C ARG A 17 -8.63 -2.11 -8.74
N GLY A 18 -9.03 -0.91 -9.14
CA GLY A 18 -9.58 0.07 -8.21
C GLY A 18 -10.90 -0.36 -7.56
N ASP A 19 -11.64 -1.29 -8.18
CA ASP A 19 -12.87 -1.86 -7.65
C ASP A 19 -12.64 -3.09 -6.73
N ALA A 20 -11.38 -3.47 -6.48
CA ALA A 20 -11.05 -4.50 -5.51
C ALA A 20 -11.50 -4.08 -4.11
N HIS A 21 -12.18 -4.99 -3.40
CA HIS A 21 -12.60 -4.77 -2.01
C HIS A 21 -11.41 -4.74 -1.06
N LEU A 22 -11.45 -3.85 -0.07
CA LEU A 22 -10.34 -3.68 0.86
C LEU A 22 -9.99 -4.92 1.68
N ASP A 23 -10.97 -5.76 2.05
CA ASP A 23 -10.69 -7.05 2.73
C ASP A 23 -9.83 -7.98 1.87
N GLU A 24 -10.11 -8.05 0.57
CA GLU A 24 -9.35 -8.89 -0.36
C GLU A 24 -7.94 -8.32 -0.61
N VAL A 25 -7.83 -6.99 -0.70
CA VAL A 25 -6.54 -6.30 -0.79
C VAL A 25 -5.71 -6.52 0.48
N SER A 26 -6.29 -6.29 1.67
CA SER A 26 -5.63 -6.52 2.96
C SER A 26 -5.09 -7.94 3.04
N ARG A 27 -5.96 -8.93 2.78
CA ARG A 27 -5.61 -10.35 2.83
C ARG A 27 -4.49 -10.71 1.86
N THR A 28 -4.47 -10.11 0.67
CA THR A 28 -3.47 -10.43 -0.36
C THR A 28 -2.13 -9.75 -0.09
N LEU A 29 -2.15 -8.51 0.40
CA LEU A 29 -0.93 -7.75 0.72
C LEU A 29 -0.35 -8.16 2.08
N GLY A 30 -1.17 -8.73 2.97
CA GLY A 30 -0.80 -9.10 4.33
C GLY A 30 -0.73 -7.92 5.30
N TYR A 31 -1.46 -6.83 5.01
CA TYR A 31 -1.50 -5.63 5.85
C TYR A 31 -2.94 -5.17 6.04
N GLU A 32 -3.33 -4.93 7.28
CA GLU A 32 -4.65 -4.39 7.62
C GLU A 32 -4.76 -2.96 7.09
N LEU A 33 -5.64 -2.77 6.11
CA LEU A 33 -6.01 -1.46 5.58
C LEU A 33 -7.17 -0.91 6.42
N PRO A 34 -7.20 0.40 6.71
CA PRO A 34 -8.24 0.97 7.55
C PRO A 34 -9.62 0.84 6.92
N GLU A 35 -10.61 0.64 7.78
CA GLU A 35 -12.02 0.72 7.42
C GLU A 35 -12.51 2.18 7.50
N GLY A 36 -13.53 2.53 6.70
CA GLY A 36 -14.11 3.87 6.69
C GLY A 36 -15.33 3.98 5.76
N ASP A 37 -15.62 5.19 5.28
CA ASP A 37 -16.68 5.45 4.28
C ASP A 37 -16.34 4.94 2.86
N TYR A 38 -15.33 4.08 2.74
CA TYR A 38 -14.85 3.49 1.50
C TYR A 38 -14.71 1.98 1.64
N GLU A 39 -15.03 1.26 0.57
CA GLU A 39 -15.03 -0.22 0.56
C GLU A 39 -14.04 -0.80 -0.44
N THR A 40 -13.49 0.04 -1.32
CA THR A 40 -12.63 -0.34 -2.44
C THR A 40 -11.28 0.37 -2.39
N LEU A 41 -10.27 -0.19 -3.09
CA LEU A 41 -8.95 0.43 -3.19
C LEU A 41 -9.03 1.85 -3.78
N SER A 42 -9.87 2.07 -4.80
CA SER A 42 -10.08 3.39 -5.36
C SER A 42 -10.60 4.37 -4.32
N GLY A 43 -11.57 3.96 -3.50
CA GLY A 43 -12.12 4.81 -2.44
C GLY A 43 -11.06 5.19 -1.41
N LEU A 44 -10.26 4.23 -0.98
CA LEU A 44 -9.16 4.48 -0.04
C LEU A 44 -8.10 5.42 -0.64
N VAL A 45 -7.70 5.22 -1.89
CA VAL A 45 -6.72 6.07 -2.58
C VAL A 45 -7.23 7.52 -2.68
N ILE A 46 -8.48 7.73 -3.09
CA ILE A 46 -9.10 9.06 -3.18
C ILE A 46 -9.19 9.71 -1.80
N ALA A 47 -9.66 8.97 -0.79
CA ALA A 47 -9.78 9.47 0.58
C ALA A 47 -8.41 9.87 1.16
N THR A 48 -7.37 9.10 0.85
CA THR A 48 -5.99 9.37 1.28
C THR A 48 -5.38 10.55 0.55
N ALA A 49 -5.63 10.68 -0.76
CA ALA A 49 -5.18 11.83 -1.56
C ALA A 49 -5.87 13.14 -1.12
N GLY A 50 -7.13 13.07 -0.68
CA GLY A 50 -7.98 14.23 -0.38
C GLY A 50 -8.60 14.87 -1.63
N GLU A 51 -8.26 14.39 -2.82
CA GLU A 51 -8.79 14.80 -4.12
C GLU A 51 -8.80 13.62 -5.11
N LEU A 52 -9.28 13.84 -6.34
CA LEU A 52 -9.24 12.81 -7.38
C LEU A 52 -7.83 12.78 -8.00
N PRO A 53 -7.06 11.69 -7.81
CA PRO A 53 -5.69 11.61 -8.32
C PRO A 53 -5.65 11.44 -9.84
N GLU A 54 -4.54 11.84 -10.45
CA GLU A 54 -4.24 11.64 -11.86
C GLU A 54 -3.35 10.39 -12.07
N VAL A 55 -3.22 9.96 -13.33
CA VAL A 55 -2.29 8.87 -13.66
C VAL A 55 -0.86 9.30 -13.37
N GLY A 56 -0.13 8.47 -12.62
CA GLY A 56 1.23 8.72 -12.15
C GLY A 56 1.30 9.24 -10.71
N ASP A 57 0.19 9.74 -10.15
CA ASP A 57 0.16 10.17 -8.75
C ASP A 57 0.35 8.99 -7.82
N SER A 58 1.04 9.25 -6.71
CA SER A 58 1.34 8.25 -5.69
C SER A 58 0.90 8.73 -4.32
N VAL A 59 0.21 7.85 -3.59
CA VAL A 59 -0.20 8.08 -2.19
C VAL A 59 0.34 6.99 -1.30
N VAL A 60 0.64 7.33 -0.05
CA VAL A 60 1.02 6.34 0.97
C VAL A 60 -0.25 5.83 1.63
N LEU A 61 -0.58 4.57 1.40
CA LEU A 61 -1.76 3.96 2.02
C LEU A 61 -1.53 3.84 3.54
N PRO A 62 -2.48 4.29 4.36
CA PRO A 62 -2.46 4.01 5.78
C PRO A 62 -2.62 2.50 6.02
N THR A 63 -1.94 1.99 7.05
CA THR A 63 -2.07 0.61 7.54
C THR A 63 -2.29 0.65 9.04
N GLU A 64 -3.14 -0.23 9.55
CA GLU A 64 -3.33 -0.38 10.98
C GLU A 64 -2.13 -1.12 11.60
N PRO A 65 -1.64 -0.69 12.77
CA PRO A 65 -0.54 -1.38 13.45
C PRO A 65 -1.00 -2.76 13.91
N ASP A 66 -0.24 -3.80 13.54
CA ASP A 66 -0.50 -5.15 14.03
C ASP A 66 -0.17 -5.22 15.54
N PRO A 67 -1.14 -5.51 16.42
CA PRO A 67 -0.91 -5.54 17.87
C PRO A 67 -0.07 -6.74 18.31
N ALA A 68 0.11 -7.77 17.46
CA ALA A 68 0.92 -8.95 17.75
C ALA A 68 2.39 -8.80 17.31
N GLY A 69 2.73 -7.75 16.55
CA GLY A 69 4.11 -7.41 16.16
C GLY A 69 5.02 -6.91 17.30
N LEU A 70 4.52 -6.82 18.53
CA LEU A 70 5.23 -6.32 19.71
C LEU A 70 6.09 -7.39 20.43
N VAL A 71 6.29 -8.57 19.83
CA VAL A 71 6.93 -9.72 20.49
C VAL A 71 8.43 -9.85 20.17
N ASP A 72 8.96 -9.15 19.16
CA ASP A 72 10.39 -9.13 18.82
C ASP A 72 11.06 -7.81 19.26
N ASP A 73 12.25 -7.92 19.86
CA ASP A 73 12.96 -6.88 20.63
C ASP A 73 13.55 -5.72 19.78
N GLU A 74 13.15 -5.58 18.50
CA GLU A 74 13.52 -4.45 17.65
C GLU A 74 12.28 -3.90 16.92
N PRO A 75 11.90 -2.62 17.14
CA PRO A 75 10.76 -2.02 16.45
C PRO A 75 11.13 -1.76 14.99
N ALA A 76 10.97 -2.76 14.13
CA ALA A 76 10.85 -2.52 12.70
C ALA A 76 9.53 -1.78 12.48
N LEU A 77 9.60 -0.50 12.10
CA LEU A 77 8.43 0.24 11.67
C LEU A 77 7.75 -0.56 10.54
N PRO A 78 6.40 -0.65 10.51
CA PRO A 78 5.72 -1.32 9.42
C PRO A 78 6.11 -0.65 8.10
N PRO A 79 6.32 -1.43 7.02
CA PRO A 79 6.65 -0.86 5.72
C PRO A 79 5.51 0.02 5.24
N ARG A 80 5.85 1.07 4.50
CA ARG A 80 4.87 1.94 3.86
C ARG A 80 4.37 1.26 2.59
N LEU A 81 3.06 1.25 2.39
CA LEU A 81 2.46 0.86 1.13
C LEU A 81 2.29 2.10 0.24
N ILE A 82 2.89 2.08 -0.95
CA ILE A 82 2.82 3.18 -1.91
C ILE A 82 1.90 2.76 -3.04
N ALA A 83 0.78 3.45 -3.19
CA ALA A 83 -0.18 3.23 -4.24
C ALA A 83 0.01 4.28 -5.34
N THR A 84 0.50 3.84 -6.50
CA THR A 84 0.65 4.66 -7.70
C THR A 84 -0.52 4.38 -8.65
N VAL A 85 -1.25 5.43 -9.06
CA VAL A 85 -2.33 5.31 -10.04
C VAL A 85 -1.73 5.06 -11.41
N VAL A 86 -2.10 3.94 -12.05
CA VAL A 86 -1.61 3.61 -13.40
C VAL A 86 -2.70 3.75 -14.46
N GLU A 87 -3.97 3.67 -14.08
CA GLU A 87 -5.10 3.90 -14.98
C GLU A 87 -6.26 4.59 -14.27
N ILE A 88 -6.92 5.52 -14.95
CA ILE A 88 -8.15 6.18 -14.53
C ILE A 88 -9.29 5.80 -15.48
N ALA A 89 -10.42 5.34 -14.93
CA ALA A 89 -11.66 5.12 -15.68
C ALA A 89 -12.84 5.71 -14.92
N HIS A 90 -13.83 6.26 -15.63
CA HIS A 90 -15.00 6.87 -14.99
C HIS A 90 -14.69 7.91 -13.89
N ARG A 91 -13.54 8.61 -14.01
CA ARG A 91 -12.98 9.60 -13.07
C ARG A 91 -12.43 9.05 -11.75
N VAL A 92 -12.21 7.75 -11.66
CA VAL A 92 -11.64 7.11 -10.47
C VAL A 92 -10.46 6.22 -10.85
N PRO A 93 -9.51 5.97 -9.93
CA PRO A 93 -8.47 4.94 -10.11
C PRO A 93 -9.08 3.61 -10.53
N ALA A 94 -8.74 3.16 -11.74
CA ALA A 94 -9.20 1.88 -12.29
C ALA A 94 -8.15 0.79 -12.10
N MET A 95 -6.87 1.17 -12.11
CA MET A 95 -5.75 0.29 -11.81
C MET A 95 -4.72 1.06 -11.00
N VAL A 96 -4.22 0.42 -9.96
CA VAL A 96 -3.26 0.96 -9.00
C VAL A 96 -2.12 -0.04 -8.87
N HIS A 97 -0.89 0.45 -8.99
CA HIS A 97 0.30 -0.31 -8.68
C HIS A 97 0.68 -0.04 -7.22
N VAL A 98 0.72 -1.09 -6.40
CA VAL A 98 1.09 -0.99 -4.98
C VAL A 98 2.47 -1.60 -4.78
N THR A 99 3.39 -0.86 -4.17
CA THR A 99 4.72 -1.33 -3.75
C THR A 99 4.89 -1.16 -2.25
N ARG A 100 5.82 -1.92 -1.66
CA ARG A 100 6.19 -1.77 -0.24
C ARG A 100 7.56 -1.12 -0.11
N GLU A 101 7.66 -0.08 0.70
CA GLU A 101 8.93 0.56 1.06
C GLU A 101 9.21 0.33 2.54
N THR A 102 10.31 -0.36 2.84
CA THR A 102 10.82 -0.45 4.20
C THR A 102 11.57 0.83 4.53
N VAL A 103 11.07 1.61 5.49
CA VAL A 103 11.85 2.70 6.05
C VAL A 103 12.92 2.06 6.94
N PRO A 104 14.23 2.25 6.67
CA PRO A 104 15.24 1.75 7.58
C PRO A 104 14.98 2.37 8.96
N ALA A 105 14.87 1.54 10.00
CA ALA A 105 14.77 2.01 11.36
C ALA A 105 15.92 3.00 11.59
N ALA A 106 15.60 4.22 12.02
CA ALA A 106 16.60 5.25 12.29
C ALA A 106 17.49 4.75 13.44
N GLY A 107 18.56 4.04 13.11
CA GLY A 107 19.33 3.27 14.08
C GLY A 107 20.69 2.77 13.60
N GLU A 108 21.14 3.10 12.37
CA GLU A 108 22.55 2.98 12.00
C GLU A 108 23.01 4.31 11.41
N SER A 109 23.45 5.21 12.29
CA SER A 109 24.54 6.09 11.89
C SER A 109 25.63 5.18 11.34
N PRO A 110 26.16 5.39 10.11
CA PRO A 110 27.41 4.76 9.73
C PRO A 110 28.38 5.15 10.82
N LYS A 111 28.87 4.18 11.59
CA LYS A 111 29.94 4.43 12.55
C LYS A 111 31.12 4.89 11.72
N GLU A 112 31.31 6.20 11.61
CA GLU A 112 32.48 6.79 10.98
C GLU A 112 33.69 6.18 11.70
N ASP A 113 34.44 5.38 10.94
CA ASP A 113 35.63 4.68 11.40
C ASP A 113 36.63 5.75 11.90
N PRO A 114 36.95 5.81 13.21
CA PRO A 114 37.88 6.81 13.70
C PRO A 114 39.28 6.40 13.27
N ARG A 115 39.91 7.21 12.41
CA ARG A 115 41.32 7.08 12.04
C ARG A 115 42.26 7.46 13.18
#